data_AF-A0A8H7N827-F1
#
_entry.id   AF-A0A8H7N827-F1
#
_cell.length_a   1.000
_cell.length_b   1.000
_cell.length_c   1.000
_cell.angle_alpha   90.00
_cell.angle_beta   90.00
_cell.angle_gamma   90.00
#
_symmetry.space_group_name_H-M   'P 1'
#
loop_
_entity.id
_entity.type
_entity.pdbx_description
1 polymer ?
#
loop_
_entity_poly.entity_id
_entity_poly.type
_entity_poly.pdbx_seq_one_letter_code
_entity_poly.pdbx_strand_id
1 'polypeptide(L)'
;MSAAKQVYIAVIGAGGVGKCFLSQLQALAARKPSPKLNLAYIATSRKALFNDDYSAIDIGSAVDSLAGSSKSPLALSQVVDYLAAAQPRLSWSTTPAPKTSQSSTHWP
;
A
#
# COMPACT_ATOMS: atom_id res chain seq x y z
N MET A 1 4.40 1.88 23.92
CA MET A 1 4.81 1.00 22.80
C MET A 1 4.55 1.72 21.50
N SER A 2 5.58 2.16 20.78
CA SER A 2 5.38 2.74 19.44
C SER A 2 4.81 1.64 18.55
N ALA A 3 3.60 1.83 18.02
CA ALA A 3 2.99 0.86 17.12
C ALA A 3 3.98 0.55 15.99
N ALA A 4 4.30 -0.74 15.80
CA ALA A 4 5.20 -1.14 14.74
C ALA A 4 4.67 -0.57 13.42
N LYS A 5 5.43 0.31 12.76
CA LYS A 5 5.03 0.90 11.49
C LYS A 5 4.75 -0.25 10.52
N GLN A 6 3.53 -0.31 9.99
CA GLN A 6 3.13 -1.30 9.00
C GLN A 6 2.94 -0.61 7.66
N VAL A 7 3.37 -1.27 6.58
CA VAL A 7 3.22 -0.78 5.22
C VAL A 7 2.39 -1.79 4.46
N TYR A 8 1.22 -1.36 3.98
CA TYR A 8 0.37 -2.16 3.09
C TYR A 8 0.78 -1.93 1.63
N ILE A 9 1.01 -3.02 0.91
CA ILE A 9 1.53 -3.01 -0.45
C ILE A 9 0.49 -3.64 -1.37
N ALA A 10 0.24 -3.00 -2.51
CA ALA A 10 -0.52 -3.55 -3.62
C ALA A 10 0.41 -3.81 -4.82
N VAL A 11 0.31 -4.97 -5.43
CA VAL A 11 1.04 -5.32 -6.66
C VAL A 11 0.05 -5.47 -7.81
N ILE A 12 0.09 -4.52 -8.75
CA ILE A 12 -0.77 -4.50 -9.94
C ILE A 12 0.07 -5.00 -11.12
N GLY A 13 -0.10 -6.26 -11.48
CA GLY A 13 0.67 -6.92 -12.54
C GLY A 13 1.64 -8.00 -12.04
N ALA A 14 1.12 -9.09 -11.46
CA ALA A 14 1.87 -10.27 -11.01
C ALA A 14 2.33 -11.19 -12.16
N GLY A 15 2.83 -10.60 -13.26
CA GLY A 15 3.46 -11.28 -14.38
C GLY A 15 4.96 -11.49 -14.15
N GLY A 16 5.78 -11.38 -15.19
CA GLY A 16 7.24 -11.54 -15.07
C GLY A 16 7.88 -10.59 -14.06
N VAL A 17 7.55 -9.30 -14.13
CA VAL A 17 8.12 -8.28 -13.24
C VAL A 17 7.54 -8.41 -11.83
N GLY A 18 6.23 -8.56 -11.69
CA GLY A 18 5.59 -8.68 -10.38
C GLY A 18 6.09 -9.90 -9.58
N LYS A 19 6.35 -11.04 -10.23
CA LYS A 19 6.95 -12.21 -9.56
C LYS A 19 8.36 -11.93 -9.03
N CYS A 20 9.20 -11.29 -9.84
CA CYS A 20 10.54 -10.90 -9.40
C CYS A 20 10.50 -9.90 -8.25
N PHE A 21 9.58 -8.92 -8.32
CA PHE A 21 9.35 -7.96 -7.25
C PHE A 21 8.92 -8.65 -5.94
N LEU A 22 8.02 -9.63 -5.99
CA LEU A 22 7.60 -10.38 -4.79
C LEU A 22 8.76 -11.14 -4.16
N SER A 23 9.64 -11.75 -4.96
CA SER A 23 10.85 -12.40 -4.45
C SER A 23 11.78 -11.40 -3.74
N GLN A 24 11.99 -10.22 -4.32
CA GLN A 24 12.77 -9.14 -3.68
C GLN A 24 12.09 -8.63 -2.41
N LEU A 25 10.77 -8.50 -2.42
CA LEU A 25 9.97 -8.06 -1.28
C LEU A 25 10.06 -9.07 -0.13
N GLN A 26 9.99 -10.36 -0.42
CA GLN A 26 10.17 -11.43 0.57
C GLN A 26 11.57 -11.38 1.20
N ALA A 27 12.61 -11.27 0.37
CA ALA A 27 13.98 -11.13 0.84
C ALA A 27 14.18 -9.86 1.69
N LEU A 28 13.55 -8.76 1.30
CA LEU A 28 13.58 -7.51 2.06
C LEU A 28 12.86 -7.64 3.41
N ALA A 29 11.66 -8.23 3.43
CA ALA A 29 10.89 -8.45 4.65
C ALA A 29 11.65 -9.33 5.66
N ALA A 30 12.37 -10.35 5.17
CA ALA A 30 13.22 -11.20 6.01
C ALA A 30 14.44 -10.45 6.59
N ARG A 31 15.08 -9.59 5.79
CA ARG A 31 16.26 -8.81 6.21
C ARG A 31 15.90 -7.61 7.09
N LYS A 32 14.72 -7.04 6.92
CA LYS A 32 14.26 -5.84 7.59
C LYS A 32 12.83 -6.02 8.09
N PRO A 33 12.64 -6.60 9.29
CA PRO A 33 11.31 -6.89 9.84
C PRO A 33 10.54 -5.64 10.29
N SER A 34 11.20 -4.47 10.35
CA SER A 34 10.58 -3.19 10.70
C SER A 34 10.96 -2.10 9.68
N PRO A 35 9.98 -1.41 9.06
CA PRO A 35 8.53 -1.59 9.21
C PRO A 35 8.02 -2.94 8.66
N LYS A 36 6.91 -3.44 9.21
CA LYS A 36 6.31 -4.71 8.75
C LYS A 36 5.68 -4.50 7.38
N LEU A 37 6.16 -5.25 6.38
CA LEU A 37 5.66 -5.20 5.01
C LEU A 37 4.52 -6.21 4.86
N ASN A 38 3.31 -5.72 4.61
CA ASN A 38 2.11 -6.54 4.43
C ASN A 38 1.64 -6.44 2.98
N LEU A 39 1.58 -7.56 2.26
CA LEU A 39 0.94 -7.60 0.96
C LEU A 39 -0.58 -7.66 1.16
N ALA A 40 -1.30 -6.62 0.75
CA ALA A 40 -2.76 -6.54 0.90
C ALA A 40 -3.50 -6.88 -0.39
N TYR A 41 -2.87 -6.61 -1.53
CA TYR A 41 -3.50 -6.78 -2.84
C TYR A 41 -2.47 -7.26 -3.86
N ILE A 42 -2.85 -8.24 -4.67
CA ILE A 42 -2.07 -8.69 -5.82
C ILE A 42 -3.01 -8.99 -6.98
N ALA A 43 -2.67 -8.54 -8.19
CA ALA A 43 -3.48 -8.79 -9.37
C ALA A 43 -2.67 -9.04 -10.65
N THR A 44 -3.27 -9.77 -11.57
CA THR A 44 -2.92 -9.84 -12.99
C THR A 44 -3.98 -9.10 -13.80
N SER A 45 -3.90 -9.09 -15.13
CA SER A 45 -4.95 -8.53 -16.00
C SER A 45 -6.30 -9.25 -15.89
N ARG A 46 -6.36 -10.47 -15.33
CA ARG A 46 -7.58 -11.31 -15.30
C ARG A 46 -8.04 -11.71 -13.92
N LYS A 47 -7.15 -11.66 -12.92
CA LYS A 47 -7.39 -12.19 -11.58
C LYS A 47 -6.80 -11.26 -10.54
N ALA A 48 -7.43 -11.17 -9.38
CA ALA A 48 -6.91 -10.48 -8.21
C ALA A 48 -7.07 -11.35 -6.96
N LEU A 49 -6.27 -11.07 -5.94
CA LEU A 49 -6.34 -11.66 -4.62
C LEU A 49 -6.18 -10.52 -3.61
N PHE A 50 -7.18 -10.39 -2.74
CA PHE A 50 -7.25 -9.42 -1.65
C PHE A 50 -8.27 -9.90 -0.62
N ASN A 51 -8.10 -9.46 0.62
CA ASN A 51 -8.96 -9.81 1.74
C ASN A 51 -9.72 -8.56 2.21
N ASP A 52 -11.01 -8.67 2.48
CA ASP A 52 -11.82 -7.51 2.90
C ASP A 52 -11.43 -7.00 4.29
N ASP A 53 -10.90 -7.88 5.14
CA ASP A 53 -10.33 -7.55 6.46
C ASP A 53 -8.88 -7.05 6.41
N TYR A 54 -8.30 -6.88 5.22
CA TYR A 54 -6.88 -6.52 5.01
C TYR A 54 -5.88 -7.50 5.63
N SER A 55 -6.31 -8.73 5.88
CA SER A 55 -5.44 -9.84 6.29
C SER A 55 -4.28 -9.99 5.31
N ALA A 56 -3.05 -10.03 5.84
CA ALA A 56 -1.86 -10.09 5.01
C ALA A 56 -1.86 -11.36 4.15
N ILE A 57 -1.61 -11.18 2.85
CA ILE A 57 -1.32 -12.25 1.91
C ILE A 57 0.13 -12.67 2.13
N ASP A 58 0.37 -13.97 2.29
CA ASP A 58 1.73 -14.48 2.37
C ASP A 58 2.46 -14.23 1.04
N ILE A 59 3.59 -13.51 1.09
CA ILE A 59 4.33 -13.08 -0.09
C ILE A 59 4.87 -14.29 -0.87
N GLY A 60 5.27 -15.36 -0.16
CA GLY A 60 5.84 -16.57 -0.77
C GLY A 60 4.82 -17.37 -1.59
N SER A 61 3.58 -17.47 -1.11
CA SER A 61 2.48 -18.20 -1.76
C SER A 61 1.50 -17.28 -2.52
N ALA A 62 1.77 -15.98 -2.60
CA ALA A 62 0.86 -15.00 -3.22
C ALA A 62 0.54 -15.30 -4.69
N VAL A 63 1.52 -15.79 -5.45
CA VAL A 63 1.37 -16.10 -6.87
C VAL A 63 0.49 -17.33 -7.08
N ASP A 64 0.69 -18.37 -6.27
CA ASP A 64 -0.10 -19.61 -6.34
C ASP A 64 -1.54 -19.36 -5.86
N SER A 65 -1.68 -18.59 -4.78
CA SER A 65 -2.99 -18.17 -4.26
C SER A 65 -3.74 -17.30 -5.28
N LEU A 66 -3.04 -16.45 -6.03
CA LEU A 66 -3.63 -15.67 -7.12
C LEU A 66 -4.08 -16.55 -8.30
N ALA A 67 -3.35 -17.64 -8.59
CA ALA A 67 -3.74 -18.57 -9.64
C ALA A 67 -5.07 -19.27 -9.34
N GLY A 68 -5.31 -19.60 -8.06
CA GLY A 68 -6.57 -20.16 -7.57
C GLY A 68 -7.72 -19.16 -7.40
N SER A 69 -7.44 -17.85 -7.45
CA SER A 69 -8.48 -16.83 -7.26
C SER A 69 -9.40 -16.68 -8.47
N SER A 70 -10.68 -16.45 -8.16
CA SER A 70 -11.74 -16.11 -9.12
C SER A 70 -12.13 -14.62 -9.07
N LYS A 71 -11.53 -13.82 -8.19
CA LYS A 71 -11.84 -12.39 -8.07
C LYS A 71 -11.28 -11.64 -9.28
N SER A 72 -12.08 -10.73 -9.83
CA SER A 72 -11.64 -9.85 -10.92
C SER A 72 -10.78 -8.70 -10.37
N PRO A 73 -9.82 -8.19 -11.16
CA PRO A 73 -9.04 -7.01 -10.77
C PRO A 73 -9.93 -5.77 -10.58
N LEU A 74 -9.76 -5.13 -9.42
CA LEU A 74 -10.31 -3.81 -9.14
C LEU A 74 -9.73 -2.74 -10.09
N ALA A 75 -10.52 -1.73 -10.40
CA ALA A 75 -10.03 -0.54 -11.09
C ALA A 75 -8.96 0.17 -10.23
N LEU A 76 -8.03 0.90 -10.85
CA LEU A 76 -6.94 1.57 -10.12
C LEU A 76 -7.46 2.50 -9.02
N SER A 77 -8.54 3.25 -9.27
CA SER A 77 -9.20 4.09 -8.27
C SER A 77 -9.69 3.29 -7.06
N GLN A 78 -10.32 2.14 -7.31
CA GLN A 78 -10.80 1.24 -6.25
C GLN A 78 -9.65 0.61 -5.46
N VAL A 79 -8.50 0.37 -6.08
CA VAL A 79 -7.29 -0.10 -5.35
C VAL A 79 -6.77 0.99 -4.41
N VAL A 80 -6.80 2.25 -4.84
CA VAL A 80 -6.44 3.40 -3.98
C VAL A 80 -7.41 3.50 -2.80
N ASP A 81 -8.71 3.42 -3.05
CA ASP A 81 -9.74 3.46 -2.00
C ASP A 81 -9.59 2.29 -1.02
N TYR A 82 -9.34 1.08 -1.54
CA TYR A 82 -9.07 -0.12 -0.73
C TYR A 82 -7.85 0.09 0.17
N LEU A 83 -6.72 0.57 -0.36
CA LEU A 83 -5.54 0.84 0.44
C LEU A 83 -5.72 1.98 1.44
N ALA A 84 -6.52 3.01 1.09
CA ALA A 84 -6.82 4.12 1.97
C ALA A 84 -7.68 3.68 3.17
N ALA A 85 -8.59 2.73 2.96
CA ALA A 85 -9.39 2.13 4.02
C ALA A 85 -8.60 1.17 4.93
N ALA A 86 -7.52 0.54 4.41
CA ALA A 86 -6.62 -0.30 5.19
C ALA A 86 -5.81 0.46 6.25
N GLN A 87 -5.58 1.76 6.02
CA GLN A 87 -4.81 2.60 6.93
C GLN A 87 -5.76 3.35 7.87
N PRO A 88 -5.40 3.56 9.15
CA PRO A 88 -6.04 4.59 9.96
C PRO A 88 -5.72 5.96 9.33
N ARG A 89 -6.59 6.41 8.43
CA ARG A 89 -6.64 7.72 7.78
C ARG A 89 -5.29 8.46 7.78
N LEU A 90 -4.45 8.19 6.79
CA LEU A 90 -3.37 9.10 6.45
C LEU A 90 -4.02 10.35 5.82
N SER A 91 -4.47 11.28 6.66
CA SER A 91 -4.91 12.57 6.18
C SER A 91 -3.68 13.33 5.71
N TRP A 92 -3.37 13.22 4.42
CA TRP A 92 -2.75 14.34 3.74
C TRP A 92 -3.81 15.45 3.73
N SER A 93 -4.00 16.10 4.88
CA SER A 93 -4.59 17.42 4.87
C SER A 93 -3.58 18.26 4.10
N THR A 94 -3.99 18.68 2.90
CA THR A 94 -3.36 19.84 2.29
C THR A 94 -3.71 20.98 3.22
N THR A 95 -2.94 21.17 4.29
CA THR A 95 -2.98 22.39 5.08
C THR A 95 -2.36 23.44 4.15
N PRO A 96 -3.15 24.35 3.54
CA PRO A 96 -2.54 25.44 2.81
C PRO A 96 -1.64 26.19 3.79
N ALA A 97 -0.39 26.40 3.40
CA ALA A 97 0.59 27.14 4.20
C ALA A 97 -0.02 28.47 4.67
N PRO A 98 0.16 28.87 5.95
CA PRO A 98 -0.32 30.16 6.41
C PRO A 98 0.35 31.25 5.59
N LYS A 99 -0.45 32.07 4.88
CA LYS A 99 0.04 33.28 4.24
C LYS A 99 0.61 34.17 5.34
N THR A 100 1.93 34.36 5.34
CA THR A 100 2.62 35.32 6.19
C THR A 100 2.08 36.70 5.85
N SER A 101 1.14 37.19 6.66
CA SER A 101 0.69 38.58 6.66
C SER A 101 1.87 39.42 7.10
N GLN A 102 2.58 40.03 6.15
CA GLN A 102 3.59 41.04 6.47
C GLN A 102 2.87 42.23 7.09
N SER A 103 3.02 42.39 8.41
CA SER A 103 2.71 43.62 9.12
C SER A 103 3.75 44.67 8.72
N SER A 104 3.35 45.63 7.90
CA SER A 104 4.12 46.85 7.66
C SER A 104 4.10 47.72 8.92
N THR A 105 5.09 47.55 9.79
CA THR A 105 5.47 48.55 10.78
C THR A 105 6.22 49.68 10.09
N HIS A 106 5.53 50.79 9.85
CA HIS A 106 6.14 52.10 9.66
C HIS A 106 6.16 52.78 11.04
N TRP A 107 7.35 52.89 11.64
CA TRP A 107 7.65 53.78 12.76
C TRP A 107 8.11 55.15 12.22
N PRO A 108 7.99 56.23 13.01
CA PRO A 108 7.60 57.59 12.61
C PRO A 108 8.69 58.39 11.88
#